data_AF-A0A1W0A7Y2-F1
#
_entry.id   AF-A0A1W0A7Y2-F1
#
_cell.length_a   1.000
_cell.length_b   1.000
_cell.length_c   1.000
_cell.angle_alpha   90.00
_cell.angle_beta   90.00
_cell.angle_gamma   90.00
#
_symmetry.space_group_name_H-M   'P 1'
#
loop_
_entity.id
_entity.type
_entity.pdbx_description
1 polymer ?
#
loop_
_entity_poly.entity_id
_entity_poly.type
_entity_poly.pdbx_seq_one_letter_code
_entity_poly.pdbx_strand_id
1 'polypeptide(L)'
;MTKHDASVQKNNYKKVKLHKKKRMEAKNQKKVFVKQHGNLKTVGRPSASKKKIRRDTKRAQKNAKYEQEQLLKSGLITQEDIDKLQNENTDDMEDTAHQE
;
A
#
# COMPACT_ATOMS: atom_id res chain seq x y z
N MET A 1 -7.34 -27.35 -37.62
CA MET A 1 -6.66 -27.33 -36.30
C MET A 1 -5.86 -28.60 -36.14
N THR A 2 -4.57 -28.50 -35.86
CA THR A 2 -3.77 -29.70 -35.60
C THR A 2 -4.16 -30.30 -34.24
N LYS A 3 -3.92 -31.61 -34.03
CA LYS A 3 -4.19 -32.28 -32.74
C LYS A 3 -3.45 -31.61 -31.57
N HIS A 4 -2.31 -30.97 -31.85
CA HIS A 4 -1.54 -30.20 -30.87
C HIS A 4 -2.23 -28.90 -30.46
N ASP A 5 -2.82 -28.15 -31.40
CA ASP A 5 -3.52 -26.90 -31.08
C ASP A 5 -4.75 -27.14 -30.18
N ALA A 6 -5.46 -28.25 -30.42
CA ALA A 6 -6.62 -28.64 -29.61
C ALA A 6 -6.23 -29.06 -28.17
N SER A 7 -5.06 -29.67 -27.98
CA SER A 7 -4.61 -30.11 -26.65
C SER A 7 -4.10 -28.93 -25.81
N VAL A 8 -3.39 -27.97 -26.41
CA VAL A 8 -2.95 -26.73 -25.77
C VAL A 8 -4.14 -25.90 -25.30
N GLN A 9 -5.17 -25.75 -26.13
CA GLN A 9 -6.39 -25.04 -25.75
C GLN A 9 -7.14 -25.73 -24.60
N LYS A 10 -7.28 -27.07 -24.63
CA LYS A 10 -7.91 -27.84 -23.54
C LYS A 10 -7.14 -27.72 -22.22
N ASN A 11 -5.80 -27.80 -22.26
CA ASN A 11 -4.97 -27.70 -21.06
C ASN A 11 -4.96 -26.27 -20.49
N ASN A 12 -4.95 -25.25 -21.34
CA ASN A 12 -5.10 -23.85 -20.92
C ASN A 12 -6.47 -23.60 -20.28
N TYR A 13 -7.54 -24.15 -20.85
CA TYR A 13 -8.88 -24.05 -20.26
C TYR A 13 -8.98 -24.74 -18.88
N LYS A 14 -8.38 -25.93 -18.72
CA LYS A 14 -8.27 -26.61 -17.42
C LYS A 14 -7.50 -25.77 -16.40
N LYS A 15 -6.38 -25.15 -16.81
CA LYS A 15 -5.57 -24.25 -15.97
C LYS A 15 -6.37 -23.02 -15.52
N VAL A 16 -7.10 -22.38 -16.44
CA VAL A 16 -7.96 -21.23 -16.13
C VAL A 16 -9.09 -21.62 -15.18
N LYS A 17 -9.76 -22.76 -15.40
CA LYS A 17 -10.78 -23.30 -14.50
C LYS A 17 -10.22 -23.55 -13.09
N LEU A 18 -9.05 -24.15 -12.99
CA LEU A 18 -8.38 -24.39 -11.71
C LEU A 18 -8.07 -23.07 -10.98
N HIS A 19 -7.51 -22.08 -11.68
CA HIS A 19 -7.26 -20.77 -11.08
C HIS A 19 -8.54 -20.05 -10.66
N LYS A 20 -9.62 -20.16 -11.43
CA LYS A 20 -10.94 -19.62 -11.05
C LYS A 20 -11.44 -20.28 -9.77
N LYS A 21 -11.36 -21.61 -9.67
CA LYS A 21 -11.74 -22.37 -8.46
C LYS A 21 -10.93 -21.91 -7.23
N LYS A 22 -9.59 -21.88 -7.33
CA LYS A 22 -8.70 -21.42 -6.25
C LYS A 22 -8.97 -19.98 -5.82
N ARG A 23 -9.25 -19.07 -6.77
CA ARG A 23 -9.60 -17.68 -6.45
C ARG A 23 -10.94 -17.57 -5.71
N MET A 24 -11.92 -18.39 -6.06
CA MET A 24 -13.22 -18.42 -5.39
C MET A 24 -13.14 -18.99 -3.98
N GLU A 25 -12.32 -20.02 -3.77
CA GLU A 25 -12.04 -20.60 -2.44
C GLU A 25 -11.45 -19.55 -1.49
N ALA A 26 -10.43 -18.81 -1.94
CA ALA A 26 -9.85 -17.71 -1.16
C ALA A 26 -10.85 -16.58 -0.86
N LYS A 27 -11.78 -16.30 -1.78
CA LYS A 27 -12.88 -15.33 -1.55
C LYS A 27 -13.88 -15.85 -0.51
N ASN A 28 -14.22 -17.15 -0.55
CA ASN A 28 -15.16 -17.76 0.38
C ASN A 28 -14.58 -17.86 1.79
N GLN A 29 -13.31 -18.23 1.93
CA GLN A 29 -12.60 -18.20 3.21
C GLN A 29 -12.61 -16.80 3.83
N LYS A 30 -12.35 -15.77 3.03
CA LYS A 30 -12.47 -14.37 3.48
C LYS A 30 -13.89 -14.04 3.95
N LYS A 31 -14.93 -14.44 3.21
CA LYS A 31 -16.33 -14.18 3.59
C LYS A 31 -16.74 -14.88 4.89
N VAL A 32 -16.37 -16.14 5.07
CA VAL A 32 -16.64 -16.90 6.32
C VAL A 32 -15.93 -16.25 7.50
N PHE A 33 -14.68 -15.81 7.30
CA PHE A 33 -13.90 -15.13 8.32
C PHE A 33 -14.49 -13.78 8.75
N VAL A 34 -14.97 -12.94 7.81
CA VAL A 34 -15.70 -11.70 8.14
C VAL A 34 -16.92 -12.01 9.03
N LYS A 35 -17.67 -13.06 8.70
CA LYS A 35 -18.91 -13.41 9.41
C LYS A 35 -18.68 -13.93 10.84
N GLN A 36 -17.53 -14.57 11.10
CA GLN A 36 -17.25 -15.22 12.39
C GLN A 36 -16.43 -14.35 13.36
N HIS A 37 -15.54 -13.46 12.89
CA HIS A 37 -14.53 -12.83 13.74
C HIS A 37 -14.37 -11.30 13.58
N GLY A 38 -15.24 -10.61 12.85
CA GLY A 38 -15.19 -9.14 12.68
C GLY A 38 -14.25 -8.64 11.56
N ASN A 39 -13.77 -7.39 11.67
CA ASN A 39 -13.07 -6.68 10.59
C ASN A 39 -11.72 -7.34 10.20
N LEU A 40 -11.63 -7.72 8.92
CA LEU A 40 -10.59 -8.55 8.30
C LEU A 40 -9.24 -7.84 8.08
N LYS A 41 -8.83 -6.93 8.96
CA LYS A 41 -7.55 -6.21 8.79
C LYS A 41 -6.34 -6.99 9.33
N THR A 42 -6.53 -7.96 10.22
CA THR A 42 -5.43 -8.49 11.04
C THR A 42 -5.15 -9.98 10.91
N VAL A 43 -5.99 -10.77 10.24
CA VAL A 43 -5.80 -12.23 10.21
C VAL A 43 -5.65 -12.71 8.76
N GLY A 44 -4.44 -13.10 8.39
CA GLY A 44 -4.16 -13.83 7.14
C GLY A 44 -3.50 -13.06 5.99
N ARG A 45 -3.03 -11.82 6.19
CA ARG A 45 -2.02 -11.27 5.28
C ARG A 45 -0.65 -11.78 5.72
N PRO A 46 0.07 -12.57 4.90
CA PRO A 46 1.45 -12.90 5.23
C PRO A 46 2.24 -11.61 5.39
N SER A 47 3.14 -11.58 6.37
CA SER A 47 3.99 -10.42 6.60
C SER A 47 4.73 -10.06 5.31
N ALA A 48 4.93 -8.75 5.10
CA ALA A 48 5.69 -8.29 3.95
C ALA A 48 7.10 -8.92 3.99
N SER A 49 7.58 -9.42 2.84
CA SER A 49 8.94 -9.96 2.75
C SER A 49 9.97 -8.93 3.21
N LYS A 50 11.09 -9.39 3.78
CA LYS A 50 12.22 -8.51 4.20
C LYS A 50 12.67 -7.57 3.07
N LYS A 51 12.67 -8.04 1.82
CA LYS A 51 13.01 -7.23 0.63
C LYS A 51 11.97 -6.13 0.34
N LYS A 52 10.69 -6.37 0.60
CA LYS A 52 9.64 -5.35 0.46
C LYS A 52 9.78 -4.30 1.56
N ILE A 53 9.94 -4.73 2.81
CA ILE A 53 10.16 -3.83 3.95
C ILE A 53 11.34 -2.90 3.68
N ARG A 54 12.51 -3.45 3.30
CA ARG A 54 13.72 -2.65 3.02
C ARG A 54 13.55 -1.64 1.87
N ARG A 55 12.75 -1.97 0.85
CA ARG A 55 12.47 -1.03 -0.26
C ARG A 55 11.53 0.07 0.19
N ASP A 56 10.49 -0.28 0.92
CA ASP A 56 9.49 0.65 1.42
C ASP A 56 10.14 1.62 2.44
N THR A 57 11.01 1.13 3.33
CA THR A 57 11.76 1.98 4.27
C THR A 57 12.73 2.91 3.55
N LYS A 58 13.48 2.43 2.53
CA LYS A 58 14.36 3.30 1.74
C LYS A 58 13.59 4.37 0.97
N ARG A 59 12.38 4.06 0.50
CA ARG A 59 11.49 5.04 -0.15
C ARG A 59 10.96 6.04 0.88
N ALA A 60 10.57 5.59 2.06
CA ALA A 60 10.11 6.44 3.15
C ALA A 60 11.21 7.39 3.61
N GLN A 61 12.46 6.92 3.74
CA GLN A 61 13.62 7.74 4.12
C GLN A 61 13.87 8.95 3.22
N LYS A 62 13.42 8.91 1.97
CA LYS A 62 13.55 10.03 1.02
C LYS A 62 12.34 10.97 1.01
N ASN A 63 11.36 10.71 1.87
CA ASN A 63 10.15 11.51 1.98
C ASN A 63 10.36 12.57 3.07
N ALA A 64 10.07 13.83 2.75
CA ALA A 64 10.15 14.94 3.70
C ALA A 64 9.35 14.67 4.99
N LYS A 65 8.21 13.97 4.89
CA LYS A 65 7.41 13.57 6.06
C LYS A 65 8.16 12.64 7.01
N TYR A 66 9.00 11.77 6.47
CA TYR A 66 9.80 10.86 7.29
C TYR A 66 10.91 11.61 8.03
N GLU A 67 11.56 12.58 7.39
CA GLU A 67 12.56 13.42 8.04
C GLU A 67 11.93 14.26 9.15
N GLN A 68 10.76 14.85 8.89
CA GLN A 68 9.98 15.59 9.90
C GLN A 68 9.60 14.70 11.10
N GLU A 69 9.09 13.50 10.86
CA GLU A 69 8.79 12.52 11.92
C GLU A 69 10.03 12.15 12.75
N GLN A 70 11.20 12.04 12.11
CA GLN A 70 12.45 11.75 12.79
C GLN A 70 12.96 12.92 13.63
N LEU A 71 12.79 14.16 13.16
CA LEU A 71 13.13 15.38 13.90
C LEU A 71 12.25 15.52 15.15
N LEU A 72 10.93 15.31 15.02
CA LEU A 72 10.00 15.24 16.15
C LEU A 72 10.40 14.14 17.14
N LYS A 73 10.71 12.94 16.64
CA LYS A 73 11.11 11.80 17.48
C LYS A 73 12.44 12.03 18.20
N SER A 74 13.34 12.78 17.59
CA SER A 74 14.61 13.18 18.21
C SER A 74 14.45 14.29 19.25
N GLY A 75 13.29 14.92 19.33
CA GLY A 75 13.02 16.06 20.22
C GLY A 75 13.70 17.36 19.78
N LEU A 76 14.25 17.39 18.55
CA LEU A 76 14.91 18.60 18.02
C LEU A 76 13.91 19.68 17.63
N ILE A 77 12.67 19.29 17.31
CA ILE A 77 11.58 20.16 16.88
C ILE A 77 10.31 19.72 17.61
N THR A 78 9.48 20.68 18.04
CA THR A 78 8.16 20.38 18.62
C THR A 78 7.06 20.45 17.56
N GLN A 79 5.89 19.89 17.86
CA GLN A 79 4.74 20.00 16.96
C GLN A 79 4.34 21.47 16.74
N GLU A 80 4.50 22.31 17.76
CA GLU A 80 4.21 23.74 17.69
C GLU A 80 5.13 24.49 16.72
N ASP A 81 6.40 24.08 16.62
CA ASP A 81 7.37 24.69 15.70
C ASP A 81 7.06 24.34 14.24
N ILE A 82 6.60 23.12 14.00
CA ILE A 82 6.12 22.68 12.68
C ILE A 82 4.91 23.51 12.26
N ASP A 83 3.97 23.70 13.17
CA ASP A 83 2.73 24.41 12.87
C ASP A 83 3.01 25.90 12.60
N LYS A 84 3.95 26.53 13.34
CA LYS A 84 4.43 27.90 13.04
C LYS A 84 5.07 28.00 11.66
N LEU A 85 5.99 27.09 11.33
CA LEU A 85 6.65 27.07 10.03
C LEU A 85 5.66 26.81 8.88
N GLN A 86 4.62 26.00 9.10
CA GLN A 86 3.59 25.78 8.09
C GLN A 86 2.74 27.04 7.85
N ASN A 87 2.40 27.78 8.91
CA ASN A 87 1.66 29.03 8.81
C ASN A 87 2.48 30.14 8.15
N GLU A 88 3.77 30.26 8.51
CA GLU A 88 4.69 31.23 7.90
C GLU A 88 4.92 30.97 6.39
N ASN A 89 5.03 29.70 5.98
CA ASN A 89 5.18 29.35 4.56
C ASN A 89 3.89 29.55 3.74
N THR A 90 2.71 29.55 4.36
CA THR A 90 1.46 29.89 3.67
C THR A 90 1.32 31.39 3.44
N ASP A 91 1.79 32.22 4.38
CA ASP A 91 1.72 33.67 4.26
C ASP A 91 2.66 34.21 3.15
N ASP A 92 3.86 33.63 2.99
CA ASP A 92 4.80 34.01 1.91
C ASP A 92 4.36 33.58 0.50
N MET A 93 3.45 32.61 0.38
CA MET A 93 2.89 32.15 -0.91
C MET A 93 1.66 32.95 -1.35
N GLU A 94 0.92 33.59 -0.44
CA GLU A 94 -0.21 34.45 -0.80
C GLU A 94 0.25 35.83 -1.30
N ASP A 95 1.35 36.38 -0.78
CA ASP A 95 1.84 37.71 -1.18
C ASP A 95 2.50 37.74 -2.58
N THR A 96 2.94 36.59 -3.10
CA THR A 96 3.51 36.49 -4.46
C THR A 96 2.46 36.25 -5.56
N ALA A 97 1.23 35.88 -5.20
CA ALA A 97 0.14 35.66 -6.17
C ALA A 97 -0.70 36.93 -6.45
N HIS A 98 -0.51 38.01 -5.69
CA HIS A 98 -1.26 39.27 -5.82
C HIS A 98 -0.50 40.40 -6.54
N GLN A 99 0.65 40.11 -7.15
CA GLN A 99 1.46 41.07 -7.92
C GLN A 99 1.52 40.81 -9.44
N GLU A 100 0.61 40.01 -10.01
CA GLU A 100 0.42 39.90 -11.47
C GLU A 100 -0.76 40.74 -11.99
#